data_AF-A0A940TZI2-F1
#
_entry.id   AF-A0A940TZI2-F1
#
_cell.length_a   1.000
_cell.length_b   1.000
_cell.length_c   1.000
_cell.angle_alpha   90.00
_cell.angle_beta   90.00
_cell.angle_gamma   90.00
#
_symmetry.space_group_name_H-M   'P 1'
#
loop_
_entity.id
_entity.type
_entity.pdbx_description
1 polymer ?
#
loop_
_entity_poly.entity_id
_entity_poly.type
_entity_poly.pdbx_seq_one_letter_code
_entity_poly.pdbx_strand_id
1 'polypeptide(L)'
;MFEQTFNYLRHEIWRIRIKEVSRRQSFLLRPLRIFLLALRGFNEDNCQLRASALTFYSLLSVVPVIALAFAISKGFGLQQNLELLLTNELQGQQEVLKWVIPFANALLANTKG
;
A
#
# COMPACT_ATOMS: atom_id res chain seq x y z
N MET A 1 4.57 -13.36 -24.40
CA MET A 1 5.09 -14.73 -24.18
C MET A 1 4.48 -15.39 -22.93
N PHE A 2 4.26 -14.67 -21.82
CA PHE A 2 3.58 -15.18 -20.60
C PHE A 2 2.06 -15.46 -20.74
N GLU A 3 1.36 -14.79 -21.66
CA GLU A 3 -0.08 -15.00 -21.89
C GLU A 3 -0.41 -16.40 -22.47
N GLN A 4 0.53 -17.01 -23.21
CA GLN A 4 0.30 -18.30 -23.85
C GLN A 4 0.43 -19.46 -22.85
N THR A 5 1.40 -19.39 -21.92
CA THR A 5 1.56 -20.40 -20.86
C THR A 5 0.35 -20.46 -19.93
N PHE A 6 -0.31 -19.33 -19.67
CA PHE A 6 -1.54 -19.29 -18.87
C PHE A 6 -2.71 -20.03 -19.54
N ASN A 7 -2.88 -19.87 -20.86
CA ASN A 7 -3.95 -20.54 -21.60
C ASN A 7 -3.70 -22.05 -21.80
N TYR A 8 -2.44 -22.45 -21.99
CA TYR A 8 -2.06 -23.87 -22.04
C TYR A 8 -2.32 -24.58 -20.71
N LEU A 9 -1.94 -23.96 -19.58
CA LEU A 9 -2.25 -24.47 -18.24
C LEU A 9 -3.77 -24.53 -17.98
N ARG A 10 -4.55 -23.57 -18.51
CA ARG A 10 -6.01 -23.50 -18.38
C ARG A 10 -6.74 -24.68 -19.04
N HIS A 11 -6.28 -25.12 -20.21
CA HIS A 11 -6.91 -26.22 -20.97
C HIS A 11 -6.42 -27.61 -20.54
N GLU A 12 -5.13 -27.77 -20.22
CA GLU A 12 -4.60 -29.08 -19.81
C GLU A 12 -5.02 -29.47 -18.38
N ILE A 13 -5.01 -28.54 -17.42
CA ILE A 13 -5.32 -28.86 -16.01
C ILE A 13 -6.79 -29.25 -15.83
N TRP A 14 -7.70 -28.72 -16.66
CA TRP A 14 -9.12 -29.07 -16.59
C TRP A 14 -9.45 -30.41 -17.29
N ARG A 15 -8.59 -30.88 -18.19
CA ARG A 15 -8.78 -32.16 -18.90
C ARG A 15 -8.20 -33.36 -18.14
N ILE A 16 -7.33 -33.12 -17.15
CA ILE A 16 -6.79 -34.17 -16.28
C ILE A 16 -7.87 -34.60 -15.28
N ARG A 17 -8.52 -35.72 -15.60
CA ARG A 17 -9.37 -36.46 -14.67
C ARG A 17 -8.52 -36.93 -13.49
N ILE A 18 -8.72 -36.31 -12.33
CA ILE A 18 -8.09 -36.62 -11.03
C ILE A 18 -8.24 -38.10 -10.62
N LYS A 19 -9.10 -38.85 -11.31
CA LYS A 19 -9.43 -40.25 -11.04
C LYS A 19 -8.48 -41.28 -11.69
N GLU A 20 -7.64 -40.88 -12.65
CA GLU A 20 -6.74 -41.79 -13.38
C GLU A 20 -5.26 -41.67 -12.97
N VAL A 21 -4.93 -40.81 -12.00
CA VAL A 21 -3.55 -40.44 -11.68
C VAL A 21 -3.19 -40.79 -10.22
N SER A 22 -2.02 -41.40 -10.01
CA SER A 22 -1.51 -41.93 -8.73
C SER A 22 -1.66 -40.98 -7.53
N ARG A 23 -1.95 -41.53 -6.34
CA ARG A 23 -2.23 -40.81 -5.06
C ARG A 23 -1.28 -39.64 -4.76
N ARG A 24 0.01 -39.75 -5.12
CA ARG A 24 1.03 -38.71 -4.88
C ARG A 24 0.90 -37.51 -5.84
N GLN A 25 0.53 -37.74 -7.09
CA GLN A 25 0.34 -36.66 -8.07
C GLN A 25 -0.96 -35.89 -7.78
N SER A 26 -2.01 -36.58 -7.32
CA SER A 26 -3.26 -35.94 -6.88
C SER A 26 -3.05 -35.01 -5.66
N PHE A 27 -2.13 -35.36 -4.75
CA PHE A 27 -1.79 -34.52 -3.60
C PHE A 27 -1.11 -33.20 -4.00
N LEU A 28 -0.21 -33.22 -5.01
CA LEU A 28 0.49 -32.03 -5.50
C LEU A 28 -0.36 -31.17 -6.45
N LEU A 29 -1.29 -31.77 -7.20
CA LEU A 29 -2.15 -31.06 -8.14
C LEU A 29 -3.23 -30.21 -7.46
N ARG A 30 -3.65 -30.58 -6.24
CA ARG A 30 -4.66 -29.84 -5.45
C ARG A 30 -4.20 -28.41 -5.08
N PRO A 31 -3.06 -28.21 -4.38
CA PRO A 31 -2.59 -26.86 -4.04
C PRO A 31 -2.23 -26.07 -5.30
N LEU A 32 -1.70 -26.71 -6.35
CA LEU A 32 -1.43 -26.06 -7.63
C LEU A 32 -2.69 -25.45 -8.26
N ARG A 33 -3.82 -26.18 -8.21
CA ARG A 33 -5.11 -25.68 -8.73
C ARG A 33 -5.65 -24.52 -7.91
N ILE A 34 -5.54 -24.59 -6.59
CA ILE A 34 -5.94 -23.50 -5.68
C ILE A 34 -5.07 -22.27 -5.94
N PHE A 35 -3.77 -22.44 -6.11
CA PHE A 35 -2.84 -21.36 -6.40
C PHE A 35 -3.14 -20.69 -7.74
N LEU A 36 -3.44 -21.46 -8.79
CA LEU A 36 -3.83 -20.92 -10.09
C LEU A 36 -5.18 -20.18 -10.05
N LEU A 37 -6.16 -20.69 -9.29
CA LEU A 37 -7.43 -20.01 -9.06
C LEU A 37 -7.24 -18.70 -8.29
N ALA A 38 -6.37 -18.69 -7.28
CA ALA A 38 -6.04 -17.51 -6.50
C ALA A 38 -5.31 -16.45 -7.34
N LEU A 39 -4.31 -16.85 -8.14
CA LEU A 39 -3.61 -15.95 -9.06
C LEU A 39 -4.55 -15.36 -10.10
N ARG A 40 -5.47 -16.17 -10.64
CA ARG A 40 -6.47 -15.69 -11.58
C ARG A 40 -7.41 -14.69 -10.90
N GLY A 41 -7.95 -15.01 -9.73
CA GLY A 41 -8.80 -14.08 -8.97
C GLY A 41 -8.07 -12.77 -8.64
N PHE A 42 -6.80 -12.85 -8.22
CA PHE A 42 -5.97 -11.68 -7.92
C PHE A 42 -5.78 -10.74 -9.13
N ASN A 43 -5.61 -11.32 -10.33
CA ASN A 43 -5.46 -10.55 -11.57
C ASN A 43 -6.81 -10.02 -12.09
N GLU A 44 -7.87 -10.83 -12.02
CA GLU A 44 -9.24 -10.49 -12.45
C GLU A 44 -9.83 -9.36 -11.56
N ASP A 45 -9.52 -9.37 -10.26
CA ASP A 45 -9.90 -8.31 -9.30
C ASP A 45 -9.06 -7.03 -9.41
N ASN A 46 -8.09 -6.98 -10.34
CA ASN A 46 -7.14 -5.88 -10.48
C ASN A 46 -6.48 -5.51 -9.15
N CYS A 47 -6.18 -6.52 -8.32
CA CYS A 47 -5.76 -6.31 -6.94
C CYS A 47 -4.46 -5.50 -6.87
N GLN A 48 -3.56 -5.67 -7.84
CA GLN A 48 -2.34 -4.89 -7.97
C GLN A 48 -2.62 -3.39 -8.20
N LEU A 49 -3.58 -3.05 -9.07
CA LEU A 49 -3.98 -1.65 -9.28
C LEU A 49 -4.65 -1.07 -8.04
N ARG A 50 -5.49 -1.85 -7.35
CA ARG A 50 -6.11 -1.44 -6.08
C ARG A 50 -5.08 -1.22 -4.97
N ALA A 51 -4.07 -2.09 -4.87
CA ALA A 51 -2.98 -1.95 -3.90
C ALA A 51 -2.15 -0.69 -4.19
N SER A 52 -1.75 -0.46 -5.44
CA SER A 52 -1.07 0.77 -5.84
C SER A 52 -1.93 2.01 -5.58
N ALA A 53 -3.21 1.98 -5.92
CA ALA A 53 -4.14 3.06 -5.64
C ALA A 53 -4.27 3.32 -4.14
N LEU A 54 -4.32 2.29 -3.29
CA LEU A 54 -4.39 2.44 -1.83
C LEU A 54 -3.13 3.10 -1.26
N THR A 55 -1.94 2.73 -1.75
CA THR A 55 -0.69 3.42 -1.34
C THR A 55 -0.72 4.90 -1.72
N PHE A 56 -1.20 5.20 -2.92
CA PHE A 56 -1.32 6.58 -3.40
C PHE A 56 -2.38 7.37 -2.62
N TYR A 57 -3.55 6.78 -2.37
CA TYR A 57 -4.59 7.38 -1.54
C TYR A 57 -4.12 7.60 -0.10
N SER A 58 -3.37 6.65 0.46
CA SER A 58 -2.79 6.79 1.80
C SER A 58 -1.82 7.97 1.84
N LEU A 59 -0.91 8.04 0.86
CA LEU A 59 0.08 9.12 0.76
C LEU A 59 -0.60 10.49 0.61
N LEU A 60 -1.59 10.60 -0.27
CA LEU A 60 -2.35 11.84 -0.47
C LEU A 60 -3.18 12.23 0.76
N SER A 61 -3.71 11.26 1.51
CA SER A 61 -4.53 11.52 2.69
C SER A 61 -3.72 12.01 3.90
N VAL A 62 -2.42 11.75 3.95
CA VAL A 62 -1.55 12.22 5.05
C VAL A 62 -1.39 13.74 5.01
N VAL A 63 -1.27 14.33 3.83
CA VAL A 63 -1.07 15.78 3.64
C VAL A 63 -2.14 16.65 4.32
N PRO A 64 -3.45 16.47 4.07
CA PRO A 64 -4.50 17.29 4.71
C PRO A 64 -4.59 17.08 6.23
N VAL A 65 -4.27 15.87 6.73
CA VAL A 65 -4.26 15.61 8.19
C VAL A 65 -3.16 16.40 8.87
N ILE A 66 -1.96 16.41 8.29
CA ILE A 66 -0.83 17.21 8.80
C ILE A 66 -1.16 18.70 8.75
N ALA A 67 -1.74 19.18 7.65
CA ALA A 67 -2.16 20.58 7.51
C ALA A 67 -3.20 20.99 8.59
N LEU A 68 -4.18 20.13 8.88
CA LEU A 68 -5.16 20.36 9.93
C LEU A 68 -4.52 20.44 11.31
N ALA A 69 -3.59 19.52 11.63
CA ALA A 69 -2.87 19.54 12.90
C ALA A 69 -2.07 20.83 13.10
N PHE A 70 -1.40 21.32 12.05
CA PHE A 70 -0.70 22.60 12.09
C PHE A 70 -1.66 23.79 12.26
N ALA A 71 -2.78 23.81 11.55
CA ALA A 71 -3.79 24.86 11.70
C ALA A 71 -4.32 24.95 13.14
N ILE A 72 -4.58 23.81 13.77
CA ILE A 72 -4.97 23.74 15.19
C ILE A 72 -3.85 24.28 16.07
N SER A 73 -2.60 23.79 15.91
CA SER A 73 -1.46 24.25 16.72
C SER A 73 -1.22 25.76 16.64
N LYS A 74 -1.51 26.37 15.48
CA LYS A 74 -1.46 27.82 15.28
C LYS A 74 -2.53 28.53 16.09
N GLY A 75 -3.77 28.04 16.05
CA GLY A 75 -4.88 28.59 16.83
C GLY A 75 -4.62 28.60 18.35
N PHE A 76 -3.73 27.74 18.82
CA PHE A 76 -3.32 27.65 20.24
C PHE A 76 -1.94 28.26 20.56
N GLY A 77 -1.21 28.81 19.57
CA GLY A 77 0.11 29.42 19.80
C GLY A 77 1.24 28.44 20.18
N LEU A 78 1.09 27.14 19.90
CA LEU A 78 1.96 26.05 20.39
C LEU A 78 3.18 25.74 19.49
N GLN A 79 3.62 26.70 18.67
CA GLN A 79 4.66 26.47 17.64
C GLN A 79 5.96 25.87 18.19
N GLN A 80 6.57 26.50 19.19
CA GLN A 80 7.86 26.02 19.72
C GLN A 80 7.75 24.65 20.41
N ASN A 81 6.63 24.38 21.08
CA ASN A 81 6.39 23.08 21.72
C ASN A 81 6.22 21.97 20.69
N LEU A 82 5.53 22.25 19.59
CA LEU A 82 5.33 21.29 18.51
C LEU A 82 6.65 20.98 17.79
N GLU A 83 7.50 21.99 17.58
CA GLU A 83 8.81 21.82 16.95
C GLU A 83 9.75 20.96 17.81
N LEU A 84 9.77 21.19 19.12
CA LEU A 84 10.51 20.35 20.09
C LEU A 84 9.99 18.92 20.11
N LEU A 85 8.67 18.74 20.12
CA LEU A 85 8.03 17.42 20.18
C LEU A 85 8.29 16.62 18.89
N LEU A 86 8.13 17.25 17.72
CA LEU A 86 8.46 16.63 16.44
C LEU A 86 9.93 16.28 16.34
N THR A 87 10.83 17.16 16.81
CA THR A 87 12.27 16.90 16.79
C THR A 87 12.63 15.73 17.69
N ASN A 88 12.00 15.58 18.85
CA ASN A 88 12.25 14.49 19.79
C ASN A 88 11.65 13.15 19.34
N GLU A 89 10.43 13.14 18.81
CA GLU A 89 9.76 11.91 18.38
C GLU A 89 10.29 11.40 17.04
N LEU A 90 10.73 12.29 16.15
CA LEU A 90 11.22 11.96 14.80
C LEU A 90 12.76 11.98 14.69
N GLN A 91 13.51 11.91 15.80
CA GLN A 91 14.99 11.92 15.76
C GLN A 91 15.58 10.88 14.80
N GLY A 92 14.93 9.72 14.65
CA GLY A 92 15.32 8.65 13.73
C GLY A 92 14.85 8.82 12.28
N GLN A 93 13.96 9.77 12.00
CA GLN A 93 13.35 10.01 10.68
C GLN A 93 13.66 11.43 10.18
N GLN A 94 14.95 11.73 10.04
CA GLN A 94 15.42 13.06 9.63
C GLN A 94 14.85 13.52 8.28
N GLU A 95 14.52 12.60 7.38
CA GLU A 95 13.94 12.90 6.08
C GLU A 95 12.52 13.48 6.20
N VAL A 96 11.72 12.97 7.14
CA VAL A 96 10.37 13.48 7.45
C VAL A 96 10.47 14.86 8.10
N LEU A 97 11.39 15.03 9.06
CA LEU A 97 11.62 16.33 9.70
C LEU A 97 12.01 17.43 8.69
N LYS A 98 12.89 17.12 7.74
CA LYS A 98 13.31 18.05 6.68
C LYS A 98 12.16 18.51 5.80
N TRP A 99 11.09 17.73 5.68
CA TRP A 99 9.91 18.11 4.93
C TRP A 99 8.87 18.83 5.81
N VAL A 100 8.61 18.30 7.01
CA VAL A 100 7.56 18.79 7.93
C VAL A 100 7.88 20.16 8.52
N ILE A 101 9.13 20.42 8.94
CA ILE A 101 9.54 21.70 9.57
C ILE A 101 9.37 22.91 8.63
N PRO A 102 9.95 22.93 7.41
CA PRO A 102 9.75 24.05 6.49
C PRO A 102 8.32 24.18 6.00
N PHE A 103 7.58 23.07 5.86
CA PHE A 103 6.14 23.12 5.55
C PHE A 103 5.34 23.80 6.67
N ALA A 104 5.60 23.42 7.92
CA ALA A 104 5.01 24.07 9.09
C ALA A 104 5.32 25.56 9.08
N ASN A 105 6.59 25.93 8.94
CA ASN A 105 7.03 27.32 8.92
C ASN A 105 6.39 28.12 7.77
N ALA A 106 6.27 27.53 6.57
CA ALA A 106 5.62 28.16 5.43
C ALA A 106 4.12 28.40 5.66
N LEU A 107 3.39 27.43 6.24
CA LEU A 107 1.97 27.61 6.58
C LEU A 107 1.79 28.64 7.70
N LEU A 108 2.65 28.60 8.70
CA LEU A 108 2.62 29.50 9.85
C LEU A 108 2.90 30.96 9.44
N ALA A 109 3.88 31.18 8.56
CA ALA A 109 4.23 32.48 8.02
C ALA A 109 3.13 33.07 7.11
N ASN A 110 2.43 32.22 6.35
CA ASN A 110 1.36 32.66 5.45
C ASN A 110 0.02 32.94 6.16
N THR A 111 -0.18 32.46 7.38
CA THR A 111 -1.47 32.62 8.06
C THR A 111 -1.50 33.87 8.98
N LYS A 112 -0.98 35.03 8.55
CA LYS A 112 -1.15 36.28 9.31
C LYS A 112 -2.62 36.70 9.26
N GLY A 113 -3.39 36.29 10.27
CA GLY A 113 -4.58 36.98 10.74
C GLY A 113 -4.19 37.85 11.92
#